data_AF-A0A4Q5SE38-F1
#
_entry.id   AF-A0A4Q5SE38-F1
#
_cell.length_a   1.000
_cell.length_b   1.000
_cell.length_c   1.000
_cell.angle_alpha   90.00
_cell.angle_beta   90.00
_cell.angle_gamma   90.00
#
_symmetry.space_group_name_H-M   'P 1'
#
loop_
_entity.id
_entity.type
_entity.pdbx_description
1 polymer ?
#
loop_
_entity_poly.entity_id
_entity_poly.type
_entity_poly.pdbx_seq_one_letter_code
_entity_poly.pdbx_strand_id
1 'polypeptide(L)'
;MTDNLKAFLDAKVTQYNQPGFIANDPVCIPHMFSKKQDIEIMGFWAATLAWGQRVTIIKKCKELIALMDGAPYDFIINHEEPDLKKLLSFKHRTFNDVDTLYFIHFFRQHYERFESLEDAFTVAGHFEPVEGNSGGLPAMVRQAHQNTLSVETALNRFRSYFMSLPDFPQRTKKHVSSPSQNSTCKRLNMFLRWMVRKDNNGVDFGIWNNIKPA
;
A
#
# COMPACT_ATOMS: atom_id res chain seq x y z
N MET A 1 21.30 20.34 22.78
CA MET A 1 21.46 19.77 21.41
C MET A 1 20.12 19.37 20.77
N THR A 2 19.03 19.34 21.53
CA THR A 2 17.66 19.00 21.11
C THR A 2 16.84 20.18 20.60
N ASP A 3 17.21 21.42 20.93
CA ASP A 3 16.34 22.60 20.77
C ASP A 3 16.13 23.07 19.32
N ASN A 4 16.74 22.40 18.33
CA ASN A 4 16.60 22.75 16.91
C ASN A 4 16.30 21.52 16.03
N LEU A 5 16.02 20.34 16.59
CA LEU A 5 15.71 19.16 15.75
C LEU A 5 14.39 19.35 15.00
N LYS A 6 13.35 19.84 15.68
CA LYS A 6 12.05 20.11 15.04
C LYS A 6 12.19 21.12 13.91
N ALA A 7 12.80 22.28 14.19
CA ALA A 7 12.98 23.33 13.19
C ALA A 7 13.87 22.87 12.02
N PHE A 8 14.90 22.06 12.26
CA PHE A 8 15.66 21.41 11.21
C PHE A 8 14.80 20.49 10.34
N LEU A 9 13.99 19.61 10.94
CA LEU A 9 13.11 18.70 10.21
C LEU A 9 12.04 19.45 9.42
N ASP A 10 11.43 20.49 10.01
CA ASP A 10 10.46 21.36 9.34
C ASP A 10 11.10 22.06 8.13
N ALA A 11 12.33 22.56 8.26
CA ALA A 11 13.08 23.13 7.14
C ALA A 11 13.33 22.09 6.03
N LYS A 12 13.60 20.81 6.38
CA LYS A 12 13.73 19.73 5.40
C LYS A 12 12.41 19.35 4.75
N VAL A 13 11.30 19.42 5.48
CA VAL A 13 9.96 19.26 4.88
C VAL A 13 9.73 20.38 3.86
N THR A 14 9.95 21.64 4.20
CA THR A 14 9.82 22.76 3.26
C THR A 14 10.71 22.59 2.03
N GLN A 15 11.94 22.11 2.23
CA GLN A 15 12.91 21.89 1.15
C GLN A 15 12.47 20.79 0.17
N TYR A 16 12.01 19.64 0.67
CA TYR A 16 11.79 18.45 -0.16
C TYR A 16 10.34 18.19 -0.54
N ASN A 17 9.38 18.73 0.21
CA ASN A 17 7.96 18.58 -0.04
C ASN A 17 7.50 19.61 -1.09
N GLN A 18 8.05 19.53 -2.29
CA GLN A 18 7.76 20.42 -3.41
C GLN A 18 7.72 19.60 -4.72
N PRO A 19 6.91 19.98 -5.72
CA PRO A 19 6.71 19.18 -6.93
C PRO A 19 8.00 18.89 -7.72
N GLY A 20 9.02 19.75 -7.61
CA GLY A 20 10.31 19.55 -8.27
C GLY A 20 11.05 18.27 -7.86
N PHE A 21 10.71 17.68 -6.71
CA PHE A 21 11.28 16.40 -6.26
C PHE A 21 10.51 15.17 -6.78
N ILE A 22 9.29 15.35 -7.33
CA ILE A 22 8.44 14.23 -7.76
C ILE A 22 9.07 13.44 -8.88
N ALA A 23 9.48 14.09 -9.98
CA ALA A 23 9.97 13.44 -11.20
C ALA A 23 11.09 12.42 -10.92
N ASN A 24 11.82 12.68 -9.84
CA ASN A 24 12.87 11.83 -9.40
C ASN A 24 12.43 10.87 -8.28
N ASP A 25 11.59 11.23 -7.33
CA ASP A 25 11.19 10.32 -6.26
C ASP A 25 10.26 9.15 -6.73
N PRO A 26 10.27 7.96 -6.09
CA PRO A 26 9.30 6.90 -6.38
C PRO A 26 7.82 7.32 -6.35
N VAL A 27 7.48 8.41 -5.64
CA VAL A 27 6.14 9.00 -5.68
C VAL A 27 5.70 9.43 -7.10
N CYS A 28 6.62 9.63 -8.06
CA CYS A 28 6.23 9.86 -9.46
C CYS A 28 5.36 8.75 -10.06
N ILE A 29 5.48 7.52 -9.55
CA ILE A 29 4.76 6.36 -10.06
C ILE A 29 3.24 6.49 -9.86
N PRO A 30 2.72 6.69 -8.64
CA PRO A 30 1.29 6.93 -8.46
C PRO A 30 0.80 8.24 -9.11
N HIS A 31 1.66 9.25 -9.31
CA HIS A 31 1.32 10.49 -10.02
C HIS A 31 1.06 10.29 -11.53
N MET A 32 1.34 9.10 -12.07
CA MET A 32 0.99 8.74 -13.45
C MET A 32 -0.52 8.45 -13.62
N PHE A 33 -1.29 8.38 -12.52
CA PHE A 33 -2.68 7.93 -12.53
C PHE A 33 -3.61 8.97 -11.92
N SER A 34 -4.87 8.96 -12.40
CA SER A 34 -5.96 9.79 -11.86
C SER A 34 -7.00 8.95 -11.10
N LYS A 35 -7.15 7.67 -11.43
CA LYS A 35 -8.07 6.77 -10.76
C LYS A 35 -7.52 6.40 -9.38
N LYS A 36 -8.37 6.53 -8.36
CA LYS A 36 -8.00 6.29 -6.95
C LYS A 36 -7.31 4.94 -6.74
N GLN A 37 -7.87 3.87 -7.28
CA GLN A 37 -7.35 2.53 -7.06
C GLN A 37 -5.99 2.31 -7.76
N ASP A 38 -5.75 2.93 -8.92
CA ASP A 38 -4.45 2.88 -9.59
C ASP A 38 -3.37 3.60 -8.78
N ILE A 39 -3.71 4.77 -8.22
CA ILE A 39 -2.85 5.53 -7.29
C ILE A 39 -2.49 4.67 -6.07
N GLU A 40 -3.49 3.99 -5.48
CA GLU A 40 -3.30 3.13 -4.31
C GLU A 40 -2.44 1.91 -4.62
N ILE A 41 -2.77 1.15 -5.67
CA ILE A 41 -2.03 -0.05 -6.09
C ILE A 41 -0.58 0.32 -6.41
N MET A 42 -0.38 1.32 -7.26
CA MET A 42 0.96 1.67 -7.72
C MET A 42 1.76 2.45 -6.67
N GLY A 43 1.10 3.18 -5.78
CA GLY A 43 1.71 3.76 -4.59
C GLY A 43 2.22 2.68 -3.63
N PHE A 44 1.42 1.64 -3.39
CA PHE A 44 1.83 0.52 -2.54
C PHE A 44 2.99 -0.26 -3.15
N TRP A 45 2.96 -0.50 -4.47
CA TRP A 45 4.05 -1.13 -5.22
C TRP A 45 5.35 -0.32 -5.14
N ALA A 46 5.27 0.99 -5.45
CA ALA A 46 6.42 1.88 -5.40
C ALA A 46 7.06 1.91 -4.01
N ALA A 47 6.24 1.99 -2.96
CA ALA A 47 6.72 1.95 -1.58
C ALA A 47 7.31 0.60 -1.18
N THR A 48 6.63 -0.50 -1.57
CA THR A 48 7.12 -1.86 -1.31
C THR A 48 8.49 -2.06 -1.91
N LEU A 49 8.69 -1.69 -3.18
CA LEU A 49 9.93 -1.89 -3.92
C LEU A 49 11.03 -0.85 -3.61
N ALA A 50 10.75 0.16 -2.78
CA ALA A 50 11.65 1.27 -2.47
C ALA A 50 12.87 0.90 -1.60
N TRP A 51 13.62 -0.12 -2.02
CA TRP A 51 14.90 -0.48 -1.45
C TRP A 51 16.01 -0.41 -2.52
N GLY A 52 16.99 0.45 -2.21
CA GLY A 52 18.18 0.78 -2.98
C GLY A 52 17.98 1.77 -4.14
N GLN A 53 18.57 1.54 -5.33
CA GLN A 53 18.76 2.61 -6.32
C GLN A 53 17.46 3.14 -6.91
N ARG A 54 17.25 4.45 -6.76
CA ARG A 54 16.04 5.20 -7.12
C ARG A 54 15.62 4.99 -8.58
N VAL A 55 16.59 5.06 -9.50
CA VAL A 55 16.38 4.85 -10.94
C VAL A 55 15.88 3.43 -11.22
N THR A 56 16.44 2.42 -10.55
CA THR A 56 16.01 1.02 -10.70
C THR A 56 14.60 0.81 -10.17
N ILE A 57 14.25 1.41 -9.02
CA ILE A 57 12.92 1.32 -8.43
C ILE A 57 11.86 1.85 -9.42
N ILE A 58 12.09 3.05 -9.97
CA ILE A 58 11.17 3.68 -10.93
C ILE A 58 11.07 2.85 -12.21
N LYS A 59 12.20 2.39 -12.75
CA LYS A 59 12.21 1.51 -13.93
C LYS A 59 11.37 0.25 -13.69
N LYS A 60 11.52 -0.40 -12.53
CA LYS A 60 10.77 -1.62 -12.19
C LYS A 60 9.29 -1.36 -11.96
N CYS A 61 8.91 -0.23 -11.39
CA CYS A 61 7.50 0.13 -11.31
C CYS A 61 6.89 0.38 -12.70
N LYS A 62 7.61 1.06 -13.61
CA LYS A 62 7.16 1.25 -15.00
C LYS A 62 7.05 -0.06 -15.78
N GLU A 63 7.97 -1.00 -15.57
CA GLU A 63 7.89 -2.36 -16.09
C GLU A 63 6.61 -3.06 -15.60
N LEU A 64 6.29 -2.95 -14.30
CA LEU A 64 5.07 -3.53 -13.74
C LEU A 64 3.80 -2.90 -14.33
N ILE A 65 3.78 -1.57 -14.52
CA ILE A 65 2.67 -0.88 -15.19
C ILE A 65 2.46 -1.42 -16.61
N ALA A 66 3.56 -1.61 -17.36
CA ALA A 66 3.48 -2.17 -18.71
C ALA A 66 2.99 -3.63 -18.72
N LEU A 67 3.37 -4.43 -17.72
CA LEU A 67 2.85 -5.80 -17.55
C LEU A 67 1.37 -5.85 -17.16
N MET A 68 0.82 -4.73 -16.65
CA MET A 68 -0.59 -4.52 -16.32
C MET A 68 -1.32 -3.65 -17.37
N ASP A 69 -0.79 -3.61 -18.60
CA ASP A 69 -1.38 -2.91 -19.75
C ASP A 69 -1.68 -1.41 -19.51
N GLY A 70 -0.96 -0.77 -18.58
CA GLY A 70 -1.16 0.64 -18.22
C GLY A 70 -2.38 0.92 -17.34
N ALA A 71 -3.15 -0.11 -16.97
CA ALA A 71 -4.37 0.01 -16.16
C ALA A 71 -4.34 -0.97 -14.96
N PRO A 72 -3.52 -0.69 -13.93
CA PRO A 72 -3.29 -1.62 -12.81
C PRO A 72 -4.55 -2.17 -12.15
N TYR A 73 -5.51 -1.31 -11.82
CA TYR A 73 -6.77 -1.72 -11.18
C TYR A 73 -7.63 -2.57 -12.11
N ASP A 74 -7.72 -2.20 -13.38
CA ASP A 74 -8.45 -3.00 -14.37
C ASP A 74 -7.84 -4.40 -14.50
N PHE A 75 -6.51 -4.47 -14.62
CA PHE A 75 -5.77 -5.73 -14.60
C PHE A 75 -6.04 -6.53 -13.32
N ILE A 76 -6.01 -5.90 -12.14
CA ILE A 76 -6.26 -6.59 -10.87
C ILE A 76 -7.64 -7.28 -10.86
N ILE A 77 -8.67 -6.62 -11.37
CA ILE A 77 -10.05 -7.16 -11.37
C ILE A 77 -10.25 -8.17 -12.51
N ASN A 78 -9.72 -7.88 -13.70
CA ASN A 78 -10.11 -8.55 -14.93
C ASN A 78 -9.06 -9.49 -15.52
N HIS A 79 -7.86 -9.62 -14.92
CA HIS A 79 -6.84 -10.53 -15.46
C HIS A 79 -7.34 -11.98 -15.56
N GLU A 80 -6.87 -12.66 -16.60
CA GLU A 80 -7.01 -14.09 -16.78
C GLU A 80 -5.67 -14.81 -16.53
N GLU A 81 -5.68 -16.14 -16.46
CA GLU A 81 -4.47 -16.93 -16.23
C GLU A 81 -3.32 -16.65 -17.24
N PRO A 82 -3.58 -16.42 -18.54
CA PRO A 82 -2.52 -16.09 -19.49
C PRO A 82 -1.81 -14.77 -19.18
N ASP A 83 -2.51 -13.79 -18.60
CA ASP A 83 -1.93 -12.50 -18.23
C ASP A 83 -0.95 -12.64 -17.07
N LEU A 84 -1.26 -13.52 -16.12
CA LEU A 84 -0.38 -13.82 -14.98
C LEU A 84 0.96 -14.42 -15.42
N LYS A 85 1.02 -15.13 -16.56
CA LYS A 85 2.26 -15.70 -17.08
C LYS A 85 3.31 -14.64 -17.41
N LYS A 86 2.88 -13.45 -17.85
CA LYS A 86 3.76 -12.31 -18.17
C LYS A 86 4.53 -11.82 -16.94
N LEU A 87 3.99 -12.04 -15.74
CA LEU A 87 4.56 -11.58 -14.47
C LEU A 87 5.59 -12.54 -13.87
N LEU A 88 5.70 -13.78 -14.39
CA LEU A 88 6.63 -14.79 -13.88
C LEU A 88 8.10 -14.39 -14.06
N SER A 89 8.41 -13.50 -14.99
CA SER A 89 9.76 -12.96 -15.16
C SER A 89 10.05 -11.75 -14.28
N PHE A 90 9.04 -11.16 -13.62
CA PHE A 90 9.23 -9.94 -12.84
C PHE A 90 10.05 -10.20 -11.58
N LYS A 91 11.14 -9.45 -11.42
CA LYS A 91 12.03 -9.54 -10.26
C LYS A 91 12.59 -8.16 -9.90
N HIS A 92 12.72 -7.92 -8.60
CA HIS A 92 13.41 -6.76 -8.04
C HIS A 92 14.14 -7.14 -6.76
N ARG A 93 15.45 -7.37 -6.89
CA ARG A 93 16.31 -7.90 -5.80
C ARG A 93 15.76 -9.19 -5.20
N THR A 94 15.22 -9.14 -3.98
CA THR A 94 14.66 -10.30 -3.27
C THR A 94 13.16 -10.49 -3.52
N PHE A 95 12.52 -9.53 -4.21
CA PHE A 95 11.14 -9.62 -4.71
C PHE A 95 11.14 -10.40 -6.02
N ASN A 96 10.25 -11.38 -6.16
CA ASN A 96 10.15 -12.20 -7.37
C ASN A 96 8.69 -12.44 -7.78
N ASP A 97 8.52 -13.33 -8.75
CA ASP A 97 7.25 -13.85 -9.26
C ASP A 97 6.29 -14.33 -8.17
N VAL A 98 6.73 -15.16 -7.22
CA VAL A 98 5.88 -15.65 -6.12
C VAL A 98 5.29 -14.49 -5.31
N ASP A 99 6.10 -13.47 -5.01
CA ASP A 99 5.60 -12.27 -4.33
C ASP A 99 4.65 -11.48 -5.24
N THR A 100 4.96 -11.42 -6.54
CA THR A 100 4.18 -10.66 -7.52
C THR A 100 2.77 -11.20 -7.68
N LEU A 101 2.67 -12.51 -7.91
CA LEU A 101 1.40 -13.21 -8.05
C LEU A 101 0.58 -13.11 -6.77
N TYR A 102 1.21 -13.24 -5.60
CA TYR A 102 0.48 -13.09 -4.33
C TYR A 102 -0.05 -11.68 -4.13
N PHE A 103 0.74 -10.64 -4.44
CA PHE A 103 0.26 -9.26 -4.35
C PHE A 103 -0.96 -9.02 -5.25
N ILE A 104 -0.94 -9.55 -6.47
CA ILE A 104 -2.07 -9.45 -7.41
C ILE A 104 -3.28 -10.20 -6.86
N HIS A 105 -3.09 -11.42 -6.34
CA HIS A 105 -4.16 -12.19 -5.71
C HIS A 105 -4.78 -11.45 -4.51
N PHE A 106 -3.93 -10.91 -3.63
CA PHE A 106 -4.37 -10.10 -2.50
C PHE A 106 -5.16 -8.87 -2.95
N PHE A 107 -4.65 -8.10 -3.92
CA PHE A 107 -5.35 -6.92 -4.42
C PHE A 107 -6.69 -7.28 -5.03
N ARG A 108 -6.79 -8.37 -5.80
CA ARG A 108 -8.06 -8.83 -6.36
C ARG A 108 -9.05 -9.16 -5.24
N GLN A 109 -8.64 -9.99 -4.28
CA GLN A 109 -9.47 -10.35 -3.11
C GLN A 109 -9.92 -9.13 -2.30
N HIS A 110 -9.06 -8.12 -2.19
CA HIS A 110 -9.38 -6.87 -1.52
C HIS A 110 -10.39 -6.04 -2.32
N TYR A 111 -10.10 -5.75 -3.58
CA TYR A 111 -10.89 -4.84 -4.41
C TYR A 111 -12.20 -5.44 -4.94
N GLU A 112 -12.37 -6.77 -4.87
CA GLU A 112 -13.68 -7.43 -5.04
C GLU A 112 -14.64 -7.13 -3.87
N ARG A 113 -14.12 -6.67 -2.72
CA ARG A 113 -14.90 -6.44 -1.48
C ARG A 113 -14.93 -4.98 -1.03
N PHE A 114 -13.90 -4.21 -1.37
CA PHE A 114 -13.70 -2.84 -0.92
C PHE A 114 -13.35 -1.93 -2.10
N GLU A 115 -13.83 -0.69 -2.07
CA GLU A 115 -13.52 0.28 -3.14
C GLU A 115 -12.13 0.92 -3.00
N SER A 116 -11.48 0.76 -1.83
CA SER A 116 -10.31 1.53 -1.40
C SER A 116 -9.33 0.65 -0.64
N LEU A 117 -8.03 0.75 -0.92
CA LEU A 117 -7.00 0.05 -0.15
C LEU A 117 -6.92 0.55 1.31
N GLU A 118 -7.46 1.73 1.61
CA GLU A 118 -7.59 2.23 2.99
C GLU A 118 -8.32 1.24 3.92
N ASP A 119 -9.32 0.53 3.42
CA ASP A 119 -10.12 -0.43 4.21
C ASP A 119 -9.27 -1.60 4.71
N ALA A 120 -8.18 -1.93 4.01
CA ALA A 120 -7.22 -2.97 4.42
C ALA A 120 -6.48 -2.59 5.72
N PHE A 121 -6.37 -1.30 6.01
CA PHE A 121 -5.71 -0.78 7.21
C PHE A 121 -6.69 -0.52 8.35
N THR A 122 -7.97 -0.27 8.05
CA THR A 122 -8.95 0.20 9.04
C THR A 122 -9.99 -0.83 9.44
N VAL A 123 -10.62 -1.51 8.47
CA VAL A 123 -11.82 -2.33 8.70
C VAL A 123 -11.53 -3.82 8.54
N ALA A 124 -10.66 -4.20 7.61
CA ALA A 124 -10.42 -5.60 7.25
C ALA A 124 -9.77 -6.48 8.35
N GLY A 125 -9.44 -5.90 9.52
CA GLY A 125 -8.97 -6.62 10.70
C GLY A 125 -10.06 -7.02 11.70
N HIS A 126 -11.34 -6.69 11.45
CA HIS A 126 -12.47 -7.04 12.32
C HIS A 126 -13.19 -8.35 11.93
N PHE A 127 -12.58 -9.19 11.09
CA PHE A 127 -13.06 -10.57 10.87
C PHE A 127 -12.69 -11.45 12.07
N GLU A 128 -13.21 -11.12 13.25
CA GLU A 128 -13.39 -12.13 14.30
C GLU A 128 -14.40 -13.15 13.75
N PRO A 129 -14.12 -14.46 13.80
CA PRO A 129 -15.14 -15.44 13.50
C PRO A 129 -16.25 -15.26 14.55
N VAL A 130 -17.43 -14.83 14.11
CA VAL A 130 -18.62 -14.88 14.94
C VAL A 130 -18.89 -16.36 15.20
N GLU A 131 -18.58 -16.86 16.41
CA GLU A 131 -19.09 -18.14 16.88
C GLU A 131 -20.62 -18.01 16.98
N GLY A 132 -21.32 -18.35 15.90
CA GLY A 132 -22.77 -18.23 15.83
C GLY A 132 -23.31 -18.82 14.54
N ASN A 133 -23.92 -19.99 14.66
CA ASN A 133 -24.71 -20.69 13.63
C ASN A 133 -25.56 -19.73 12.77
N SER A 134 -25.29 -19.65 11.46
CA SER A 134 -26.28 -19.81 10.36
C SER A 134 -25.68 -19.37 9.03
N GLY A 135 -25.87 -20.18 7.99
CA GLY A 135 -25.32 -20.04 6.64
C GLY A 135 -25.86 -18.85 5.84
N GLY A 136 -25.42 -17.65 6.18
CA GLY A 136 -25.52 -16.45 5.36
C GLY A 136 -24.23 -15.63 5.45
N LEU A 137 -23.77 -15.06 4.34
CA LEU A 137 -22.68 -14.09 4.34
C LEU A 137 -23.01 -12.97 5.35
N PRO A 138 -22.16 -12.67 6.34
CA PRO A 138 -22.42 -11.59 7.25
C PRO A 138 -22.48 -10.28 6.47
N ALA A 139 -23.63 -9.61 6.52
CA ALA A 139 -23.73 -8.22 6.08
C ALA A 139 -22.67 -7.42 6.83
N MET A 140 -21.84 -6.66 6.09
CA MET A 140 -20.80 -5.79 6.63
C MET A 140 -21.41 -4.81 7.65
N VAL A 141 -21.38 -5.16 8.93
CA VAL A 141 -21.70 -4.21 9.99
C VAL A 141 -20.48 -3.30 10.13
N ARG A 142 -20.54 -2.13 9.48
CA ARG A 142 -19.69 -0.98 9.80
C ARG A 142 -20.02 -0.54 11.22
N GLN A 143 -19.54 -1.25 12.23
CA GLN A 143 -19.61 -0.75 13.60
C GLN A 143 -18.53 0.32 13.73
N ALA A 144 -18.93 1.55 13.41
CA ALA A 144 -18.16 2.75 13.60
C ALA A 144 -17.95 3.01 15.10
N HIS A 145 -17.06 2.25 15.74
CA HIS A 145 -16.48 2.71 16.99
C HIS A 145 -15.46 3.79 16.65
N GLN A 146 -15.86 5.03 16.92
CA GLN A 146 -15.13 6.29 16.70
C GLN A 146 -13.86 6.44 17.55
N ASN A 147 -13.12 5.37 17.81
CA ASN A 147 -11.75 5.53 18.30
C ASN A 147 -10.85 5.80 17.09
N THR A 148 -10.13 6.92 17.15
CA THR A 148 -9.12 7.26 16.14
C THR A 148 -8.10 6.12 16.11
N LEU A 149 -8.10 5.35 15.02
CA LEU A 149 -7.19 4.24 14.85
C LEU A 149 -5.76 4.78 14.81
N SER A 150 -4.90 4.32 15.71
CA SER A 150 -3.49 4.69 15.66
C SER A 150 -2.84 4.11 14.40
N VAL A 151 -1.82 4.79 13.87
CA VAL A 151 -1.02 4.27 12.73
C VAL A 151 -0.42 2.90 13.06
N GLU A 152 -0.04 2.69 14.33
CA GLU A 152 0.46 1.40 14.79
C GLU A 152 -0.58 0.29 14.62
N THR A 153 -1.81 0.51 15.10
CA THR A 153 -2.89 -0.47 14.96
C THR A 153 -3.23 -0.70 13.48
N ALA A 154 -3.25 0.36 12.67
CA ALA A 154 -3.51 0.27 11.24
C ALA A 154 -2.49 -0.61 10.50
N LEU A 155 -1.19 -0.42 10.79
CA LEU A 155 -0.11 -1.21 10.19
C LEU A 155 -0.16 -2.69 10.63
N ASN A 156 -0.46 -2.94 11.91
CA ASN A 156 -0.62 -4.30 12.41
C ASN A 156 -1.83 -5.00 11.77
N ARG A 157 -2.96 -4.31 11.64
CA ARG A 157 -4.17 -4.82 10.95
C ARG A 157 -3.90 -5.16 9.50
N PHE A 158 -3.29 -4.22 8.77
CA PHE A 158 -2.95 -4.44 7.37
C PHE A 158 -2.07 -5.67 7.20
N ARG A 159 -1.04 -5.83 8.04
CA ARG A 159 -0.18 -7.02 7.97
C ARG A 159 -0.97 -8.31 8.22
N SER A 160 -1.81 -8.35 9.24
CA SER A 160 -2.62 -9.55 9.52
C SER A 160 -3.55 -9.89 8.36
N TYR A 161 -4.24 -8.88 7.80
CA TYR A 161 -5.14 -9.07 6.67
C TYR A 161 -4.40 -9.46 5.38
N PHE A 162 -3.25 -8.83 5.09
CA PHE A 162 -2.38 -9.20 3.98
C PHE A 162 -1.86 -10.65 4.07
N MET A 163 -1.94 -11.28 5.24
CA MET A 163 -1.48 -12.67 5.46
C MET A 163 -2.63 -13.66 5.69
N SER A 164 -3.89 -13.21 5.57
CA SER A 164 -5.04 -14.02 5.95
C SER A 164 -5.52 -14.96 4.84
N LEU A 165 -5.01 -14.83 3.62
CA LEU A 165 -5.43 -15.71 2.51
C LEU A 165 -4.82 -17.12 2.68
N PRO A 166 -5.58 -18.20 2.39
CA PRO A 166 -5.16 -19.58 2.67
C PRO A 166 -3.82 -20.00 2.04
N ASP A 167 -3.50 -19.43 0.88
CA ASP A 167 -2.34 -19.75 0.05
C ASP A 167 -1.15 -18.79 0.28
N PHE A 168 -1.18 -17.99 1.36
CA PHE A 168 -0.15 -16.99 1.64
C PHE A 168 1.28 -17.57 1.68
N PRO A 169 2.17 -17.15 0.76
CA PRO A 169 3.55 -17.62 0.71
C PRO A 169 4.41 -17.01 1.82
N GLN A 170 5.01 -17.88 2.64
CA GLN A 170 5.82 -17.48 3.80
C GLN A 170 6.96 -16.51 3.46
N ARG A 171 7.56 -16.64 2.27
CA ARG A 171 8.66 -15.76 1.82
C ARG A 171 8.23 -14.31 1.62
N THR A 172 6.95 -14.07 1.36
CA THR A 172 6.38 -12.74 1.11
C THR A 172 6.20 -11.96 2.41
N LYS A 173 6.26 -12.62 3.58
CA LYS A 173 6.18 -12.00 4.91
C LYS A 173 7.14 -10.83 5.11
N LYS A 174 8.33 -10.87 4.50
CA LYS A 174 9.39 -9.85 4.65
C LYS A 174 9.08 -8.53 3.93
N HIS A 175 8.10 -8.53 3.02
CA HIS A 175 7.81 -7.36 2.18
C HIS A 175 6.86 -6.37 2.86
N VAL A 176 6.05 -6.82 3.82
CA VAL A 176 5.02 -6.03 4.53
C VAL A 176 5.33 -5.98 6.04
N SER A 177 6.23 -5.10 6.49
CA SER A 177 6.61 -5.00 7.91
C SER A 177 5.47 -4.50 8.82
N SER A 178 5.48 -4.82 10.12
CA SER A 178 4.60 -4.20 11.11
C SER A 178 5.32 -3.80 12.41
N PRO A 179 4.75 -2.86 13.20
CA PRO A 179 5.28 -2.50 14.52
C PRO A 179 5.32 -3.68 15.49
N SER A 180 4.38 -4.63 15.41
CA SER A 180 4.39 -5.86 16.23
C SER A 180 5.64 -6.74 16.03
N GLN A 181 6.43 -6.48 14.99
CA GLN A 181 7.71 -7.12 14.73
C GLN A 181 8.91 -6.25 15.15
N ASN A 182 8.70 -5.23 15.98
CA ASN A 182 9.69 -4.19 16.32
C ASN A 182 10.27 -3.48 15.09
N SER A 183 9.49 -3.36 14.01
CA SER A 183 9.91 -2.69 12.79
C SER A 183 9.48 -1.22 12.77
N THR A 184 10.36 -0.35 12.30
CA THR A 184 10.06 1.07 12.04
C THR A 184 9.16 1.29 10.82
N CYS A 185 8.80 0.23 10.09
CA CYS A 185 7.83 0.25 8.99
C CYS A 185 8.08 1.32 7.93
N LYS A 186 9.34 1.70 7.70
CA LYS A 186 9.72 2.87 6.87
C LYS A 186 9.00 2.95 5.52
N ARG A 187 8.89 1.81 4.82
CA ARG A 187 8.22 1.72 3.51
C ARG A 187 6.72 1.95 3.59
N LEU A 188 6.04 1.32 4.55
CA LEU A 188 4.61 1.55 4.76
C LEU A 188 4.32 2.96 5.31
N ASN A 189 5.18 3.49 6.18
CA ASN A 189 5.06 4.88 6.63
C ASN A 189 5.22 5.89 5.48
N MET A 190 6.12 5.61 4.53
CA MET A 190 6.22 6.41 3.30
C MET A 190 4.96 6.32 2.45
N PHE A 191 4.40 5.12 2.27
CA PHE A 191 3.13 4.93 1.57
C PHE A 191 1.97 5.65 2.26
N LEU A 192 1.81 5.49 3.57
CA LEU A 192 0.78 6.16 4.36
C LEU A 192 0.94 7.68 4.30
N ARG A 193 2.17 8.22 4.32
CA ARG A 193 2.41 9.65 4.11
C ARG A 193 1.78 10.12 2.80
N TRP A 194 2.02 9.40 1.69
CA TRP A 194 1.46 9.74 0.38
C TRP A 194 -0.07 9.68 0.35
N MET A 195 -0.68 8.71 1.04
CA MET A 195 -2.14 8.51 0.99
C MET A 195 -2.91 9.39 1.97
N VAL A 196 -2.33 9.70 3.14
CA VAL A 196 -3.03 10.31 4.28
C VAL A 196 -2.72 11.79 4.45
N ARG A 197 -1.50 12.25 4.16
CA ARG A 197 -1.13 13.66 4.38
C ARG A 197 -1.87 14.54 3.39
N LYS A 198 -2.61 15.51 3.92
CA LYS A 198 -3.26 16.57 3.15
C LYS A 198 -2.48 17.86 3.36
N ASP A 199 -1.90 18.37 2.28
CA ASP A 199 -1.28 19.68 2.24
C ASP A 199 -1.47 20.31 0.87
N ASN A 200 -0.96 21.53 0.70
CA ASN A 200 -1.05 22.28 -0.56
C ASN A 200 0.25 22.24 -1.37
N ASN A 201 1.14 21.27 -1.11
CA ASN A 201 2.45 21.19 -1.76
C ASN A 201 2.47 20.28 -3.00
N GLY A 202 1.40 19.51 -3.25
CA GLY A 202 1.21 18.72 -4.47
C GLY A 202 2.05 17.45 -4.58
N VAL A 203 2.77 17.06 -3.51
CA VAL A 203 3.58 15.83 -3.49
C VAL A 203 2.76 14.61 -3.07
N ASP A 204 2.01 14.70 -1.97
CA ASP A 204 1.14 13.62 -1.51
C ASP A 204 -0.28 13.78 -2.06
N PHE A 205 -1.03 12.69 -2.05
CA PHE A 205 -2.37 12.62 -2.61
C PHE A 205 -3.44 12.98 -1.58
N GLY A 206 -3.25 12.57 -0.31
CA GLY A 206 -4.22 12.86 0.75
C GLY A 206 -5.62 12.28 0.49
N ILE A 207 -5.71 11.18 -0.25
CA ILE A 207 -6.96 10.53 -0.69
C ILE A 207 -7.61 9.64 0.38
N TRP A 208 -6.93 9.40 1.49
CA TRP A 208 -7.41 8.62 2.65
C TRP A 208 -7.91 9.54 3.77
N ASN A 209 -8.99 9.15 4.44
CA ASN A 209 -9.73 10.02 5.38
C ASN A 209 -9.93 9.41 6.78
N ASN A 210 -9.80 8.09 6.90
CA ASN A 210 -10.05 7.32 8.11
C ASN A 210 -8.79 7.13 8.95
N ILE A 211 -7.60 7.27 8.35
CA ILE A 211 -6.33 7.36 9.06
C ILE A 211 -5.93 8.84 9.16
N LYS A 212 -5.52 9.29 10.35
CA LYS A 212 -5.05 10.67 10.55
C LYS A 212 -3.52 10.74 10.59
N PRO A 213 -2.89 11.78 10.00
CA PRO A 213 -1.50 12.11 10.32
C PRO A 213 -1.36 12.36 11.83
N ALA A 214 -0.17 12.07 12.37
CA ALA A 214 0.19 12.40 13.75
C ALA A 214 0.40 13.91 13.95
#